data_AF-A0A8C7JMW7-F1
#
_entry.id   AF-A0A8C7JMW7-F1
#
_cell.length_a   1.000
_cell.length_b   1.000
_cell.length_c   1.000
_cell.angle_alpha   90.00
_cell.angle_beta   90.00
_cell.angle_gamma   90.00
#
_symmetry.space_group_name_H-M   'P 1'
#
loop_
_entity.id
_entity.type
_entity.pdbx_description
1 polymer ?
#
loop_
_entity_poly.entity_id
_entity_poly.type
_entity_poly.pdbx_seq_one_letter_code
_entity_poly.pdbx_strand_id
1 'polypeptide(L)'
;MERKSDPGKRFLSKPQLARYLGNTMEVHAIDPRAGRMLTNKLHRNRHKHRYDNNNHQIKVKPDLNTTLPVRQTASIFKQPVTKVTNHPSNKVKTDPHKAVDQPRQLFWERKLSGLSAFDIAEELVKTMDLPKGLQGVGPVCSDKTLLSAIASALHTSPTPVTGQLTAAVEKNPGVWLNTTQPLCKAFMVTDDDIRKQEDLVHSVRRRLEEALMADMLAHIEASTNEADTDALKEEQAEQDDKEDV
;
A
#
# COMPACT_ATOMS: atom_id res chain seq x y z
N MET A 1 28.43 42.95 21.38
CA MET A 1 27.00 43.27 21.59
C MET A 1 26.48 42.28 22.63
N GLU A 2 26.54 42.65 23.91
CA GLU A 2 26.13 41.79 25.02
C GLU A 2 24.60 41.65 25.02
N ARG A 3 24.11 40.42 24.91
CA ARG A 3 22.69 40.11 25.10
C ARG A 3 22.38 40.16 26.58
N LYS A 4 21.86 41.30 27.05
CA LYS A 4 21.20 41.43 28.36
C LYS A 4 20.01 40.46 28.38
N SER A 5 20.13 39.37 29.12
CA SER A 5 19.01 38.48 29.42
C SER A 5 18.12 39.14 30.49
N ASP A 6 16.84 39.32 30.19
CA ASP A 6 15.84 39.81 31.13
C ASP A 6 15.75 38.96 32.41
N PRO A 7 15.36 39.55 33.56
CA PRO A 7 15.36 38.88 34.86
C PRO A 7 14.50 37.61 34.83
N GLY A 8 15.09 36.51 35.31
CA GLY A 8 14.58 35.14 35.19
C GLY A 8 13.21 34.92 35.81
N LYS A 9 12.14 35.18 35.06
CA LYS A 9 10.78 34.75 35.41
C LYS A 9 10.74 33.22 35.37
N ARG A 10 10.53 32.60 36.53
CA ARG A 10 10.37 31.15 36.66
C ARG A 10 8.93 30.77 36.37
N PHE A 11 8.73 29.87 35.42
CA PHE A 11 7.43 29.29 35.10
C PHE A 11 7.39 27.88 35.68
N LEU A 12 6.38 27.59 36.50
CA LEU A 12 6.23 26.30 37.18
C LEU A 12 5.33 25.33 36.41
N SER A 13 4.67 25.81 35.35
CA SER A 13 3.80 24.98 34.52
C SER A 13 3.76 25.44 33.06
N LYS A 14 3.50 24.48 32.18
CA LYS A 14 3.34 24.70 30.73
C LYS A 14 2.21 25.71 30.40
N PRO A 15 1.03 25.67 31.05
CA PRO A 15 -0.02 26.68 30.82
C PRO A 15 0.36 28.09 31.27
N GLN A 16 1.22 28.22 32.27
CA GLN A 16 1.72 29.52 32.73
C GLN A 16 2.69 30.13 31.72
N LEU A 17 3.59 29.32 31.17
CA LEU A 17 4.51 29.73 30.10
C LEU A 17 3.76 30.09 28.80
N ALA A 18 2.73 29.31 28.44
CA ALA A 18 1.89 29.58 27.27
C ALA A 18 1.15 30.92 27.36
N ARG A 19 0.60 31.25 28.53
CA ARG A 19 -0.04 32.56 28.77
C ARG A 19 0.95 33.71 28.70
N TYR A 20 2.19 33.51 29.15
CA TYR A 20 3.23 34.54 29.12
C TYR A 20 3.74 34.83 27.70
N LEU A 21 3.96 33.79 26.90
CA LEU A 21 4.47 33.92 25.53
C LEU A 21 3.36 34.28 24.52
N GLY A 22 2.10 34.01 24.86
CA GLY A 22 0.96 34.26 23.97
C GLY A 22 1.14 33.56 22.62
N ASN A 23 0.77 34.25 21.54
CA ASN A 23 0.86 33.72 20.17
C ASN A 23 2.26 33.85 19.54
N THR A 24 3.25 34.35 20.28
CA THR A 24 4.60 34.56 19.74
C THR A 24 5.39 33.26 19.62
N MET A 25 5.06 32.24 20.44
CA MET A 25 5.72 30.95 20.41
C MET A 25 4.80 29.82 20.90
N GLU A 26 4.70 28.73 20.13
CA GLU A 26 3.90 27.58 20.49
C GLU A 26 4.59 26.72 21.56
N VAL A 27 4.10 26.84 22.80
CA VAL A 27 4.62 26.09 23.95
C VAL A 27 4.26 24.61 23.89
N HIS A 28 3.34 24.20 23.02
CA HIS A 28 2.87 22.81 22.92
C HIS A 28 3.98 21.79 22.59
N ALA A 29 5.00 22.21 21.83
CA ALA A 29 6.14 21.37 21.48
C ALA A 29 7.20 21.24 22.59
N ILE A 30 7.05 21.93 23.72
CA ILE A 30 8.00 21.89 24.84
C ILE A 30 7.58 20.78 25.82
N ASP A 31 8.50 19.87 26.14
CA ASP A 31 8.32 18.94 27.25
C ASP A 31 8.53 19.68 28.59
N PRO A 32 7.51 19.76 29.47
CA PRO A 32 7.61 20.49 30.72
C PRO A 32 8.58 19.86 31.73
N ARG A 33 8.91 18.56 31.59
CA ARG A 33 9.82 17.86 32.49
C ARG A 33 11.26 17.91 31.99
N ALA A 34 11.46 17.77 30.68
CA ALA A 34 12.78 17.76 30.07
C ALA A 34 13.29 19.16 29.65
N GLY A 35 12.41 20.15 29.52
CA GLY A 35 12.76 21.51 29.08
C GLY A 35 13.27 21.59 27.63
N ARG A 36 13.14 20.52 26.84
CA ARG A 36 13.59 20.45 25.45
C ARG A 36 12.42 20.54 24.49
N MET A 37 12.66 21.19 23.35
CA MET A 37 11.70 21.23 22.25
C MET A 37 11.68 19.90 21.52
N LEU A 38 10.48 19.33 21.33
CA LEU A 38 10.25 18.15 20.52
C LEU A 38 10.30 18.58 19.03
N THR A 39 11.47 18.44 18.42
CA THR A 39 11.73 18.79 17.01
C THR A 39 10.78 18.08 16.03
N ASN A 40 10.25 16.92 16.42
CA ASN A 40 9.34 16.12 15.59
C ASN A 40 7.90 16.68 15.50
N LYS A 41 7.58 17.77 16.22
CA LYS A 41 6.28 18.48 16.13
C LYS A 41 6.37 19.86 15.47
N LEU A 42 7.56 20.26 15.00
CA LEU A 42 7.75 21.49 14.23
C LEU A 42 7.37 21.30 12.77
N HIS A 43 6.12 20.93 12.50
CA HIS A 43 5.55 21.11 11.17
C HIS A 43 4.11 21.58 11.28
N ARG A 44 3.98 22.90 11.18
CA ARG A 44 2.91 23.69 10.54
C ARG A 44 2.56 24.88 11.40
N ASN A 45 3.29 25.99 11.20
CA ASN A 45 2.61 27.27 11.13
C ASN A 45 3.52 28.34 10.53
N ARG A 46 3.38 28.59 9.22
CA ARG A 46 3.74 29.88 8.65
C ARG A 46 2.74 30.22 7.54
N HIS A 47 2.08 31.35 7.75
CA HIS A 47 1.32 32.19 6.80
C HIS A 47 -0.13 31.84 6.39
N LYS A 48 -1.03 32.59 7.05
CA LYS A 48 -2.03 33.53 6.49
C LYS A 48 -2.91 33.10 5.30
N HIS A 49 -4.21 33.12 5.58
CA HIS A 49 -5.33 33.50 4.71
C HIS A 49 -4.98 33.96 3.29
N ARG A 50 -5.33 33.12 2.32
CA ARG A 50 -5.98 33.50 1.05
C ARG A 50 -6.77 32.28 0.56
N TYR A 51 -7.95 32.55 0.03
CA TYR A 51 -8.81 31.56 -0.60
C TYR A 51 -8.00 30.74 -1.61
N ASP A 52 -7.97 29.42 -1.44
CA ASP A 52 -7.84 28.54 -2.59
C ASP A 52 -8.55 27.22 -2.32
N ASN A 53 -9.55 27.00 -3.17
CA ASN A 53 -10.22 25.73 -3.38
C ASN A 53 -9.19 24.82 -4.07
N ASN A 54 -9.23 23.52 -3.77
CA ASN A 54 -8.49 22.46 -4.47
C ASN A 54 -7.12 22.03 -3.88
N ASN A 55 -7.17 21.31 -2.74
CA ASN A 55 -6.14 20.31 -2.42
C ASN A 55 -6.76 19.09 -1.72
N HIS A 56 -7.29 18.15 -2.53
CA HIS A 56 -7.85 16.87 -2.07
C HIS A 56 -6.78 15.78 -1.91
N GLN A 57 -5.64 16.13 -1.31
CA GLN A 57 -4.67 15.14 -0.86
C GLN A 57 -4.17 15.49 0.54
N ILE A 58 -4.11 14.47 1.38
CA ILE A 58 -3.75 14.47 2.81
C ILE A 58 -4.91 14.78 3.78
N LYS A 59 -5.50 13.69 4.27
CA LYS A 59 -6.49 13.59 5.36
C LYS A 59 -7.86 14.18 5.03
N VAL A 60 -8.63 13.42 4.23
CA VAL A 60 -10.09 13.48 4.29
C VAL A 60 -10.47 13.11 5.72
N LYS A 61 -10.68 14.11 6.57
CA LYS A 61 -11.59 13.93 7.70
C LYS A 61 -12.92 13.55 7.03
N PRO A 62 -13.47 12.34 7.23
CA PRO A 62 -14.89 12.19 7.01
C PRO A 62 -15.50 13.18 7.99
N ASP A 63 -16.02 14.30 7.47
CA ASP A 63 -16.64 15.32 8.30
C ASP A 63 -17.93 14.69 8.83
N LEU A 64 -17.80 13.90 9.89
CA LEU A 64 -18.89 13.31 10.64
C LEU A 64 -19.44 14.41 11.55
N ASN A 65 -19.77 15.54 10.92
CA ASN A 65 -20.36 16.67 11.59
C ASN A 65 -21.75 16.21 11.99
N THR A 66 -21.91 15.87 13.27
CA THR A 66 -23.17 15.40 13.84
C THR A 66 -24.18 16.54 13.99
N THR A 67 -23.80 17.76 13.58
CA THR A 67 -24.70 18.90 13.52
C THR A 67 -25.77 18.67 12.49
N LEU A 68 -27.01 18.91 12.90
CA LEU A 68 -28.15 18.71 12.02
C LEU A 68 -28.09 19.72 10.88
N PRO A 69 -28.39 19.29 9.63
CA PRO A 69 -28.42 20.19 8.49
C PRO A 69 -29.26 21.43 8.81
N VAL A 70 -28.81 22.60 8.37
CA VAL A 70 -29.59 23.83 8.48
C VAL A 70 -30.43 23.99 7.21
N ARG A 71 -31.68 24.40 7.36
CA ARG A 71 -32.54 24.65 6.19
C ARG A 71 -31.95 25.77 5.33
N GLN A 72 -31.77 25.54 4.04
CA GLN A 72 -31.49 26.60 3.06
C GLN A 72 -32.79 27.31 2.69
N THR A 73 -33.29 28.12 3.61
CA THR A 73 -34.49 28.95 3.38
C THR A 73 -34.08 30.37 3.05
N ALA A 74 -34.91 31.10 2.31
CA ALA A 74 -34.72 32.54 2.08
C ALA A 74 -34.75 33.37 3.38
N SER A 75 -35.15 32.77 4.51
CA SER A 75 -35.07 33.37 5.84
C SER A 75 -33.62 33.48 6.32
N ILE A 76 -33.23 34.67 6.77
CA ILE A 76 -31.89 34.98 7.31
C ILE A 76 -31.63 34.32 8.68
N PHE A 77 -32.69 33.85 9.35
CA PHE A 77 -32.59 33.18 10.64
C PHE A 77 -32.46 31.67 10.43
N LYS A 78 -31.36 31.10 10.92
CA LYS A 78 -31.09 29.65 10.84
C LYS A 78 -32.13 28.88 11.65
N GLN A 79 -33.11 28.29 10.99
CA GLN A 79 -34.04 27.37 11.62
C GLN A 79 -33.39 25.99 11.76
N PRO A 80 -33.32 25.42 12.98
CA PRO A 80 -32.77 24.08 13.19
C PRO A 80 -33.67 23.02 12.57
N VAL A 81 -33.07 21.95 12.04
CA VAL A 81 -33.80 20.75 11.59
C VAL A 81 -33.84 19.74 12.74
N THR A 82 -35.02 19.18 13.02
CA THR A 82 -35.19 18.15 14.05
C THR A 82 -34.71 16.79 13.56
N LYS A 83 -33.85 16.10 14.33
CA LYS A 83 -33.46 14.72 14.07
C LYS A 83 -34.57 13.78 14.50
N VAL A 84 -35.19 13.07 13.56
CA VAL A 84 -36.06 11.93 13.89
C VAL A 84 -35.19 10.67 13.89
N THR A 85 -35.23 9.91 14.98
CA THR A 85 -34.51 8.63 15.12
C THR A 85 -35.48 7.58 15.63
N ASN A 86 -35.45 6.38 15.05
CA ASN A 86 -36.29 5.25 15.46
C ASN A 86 -35.87 4.67 16.82
N HIS A 87 -34.72 5.10 17.35
CA HIS A 87 -34.18 4.64 18.63
C HIS A 87 -33.82 5.85 19.51
N PRO A 88 -34.75 6.35 20.35
CA PRO A 88 -34.56 7.56 21.15
C PRO A 88 -33.51 7.41 22.27
N SER A 89 -33.20 6.17 22.68
CA SER A 89 -32.16 5.86 23.67
C SER A 89 -30.75 5.74 23.07
N ASN A 90 -30.61 5.83 21.73
CA ASN A 90 -29.32 5.68 21.06
C ASN A 90 -28.43 6.92 21.29
N LYS A 91 -27.67 6.90 22.40
CA LYS A 91 -26.62 7.88 22.67
C LYS A 91 -25.44 7.61 21.75
N VAL A 92 -25.38 8.31 20.62
CA VAL A 92 -24.16 8.36 19.80
C VAL A 92 -23.04 8.90 20.70
N LYS A 93 -22.07 8.05 21.05
CA LYS A 93 -20.88 8.49 21.79
C LYS A 93 -20.17 9.52 20.92
N THR A 94 -20.25 10.78 21.31
CA THR A 94 -19.56 11.90 20.64
C THR A 94 -18.08 11.95 21.00
N ASP A 95 -17.58 11.04 21.83
CA ASP A 95 -16.22 11.03 22.32
C ASP A 95 -15.24 10.60 21.21
N PRO A 96 -14.51 11.55 20.59
CA PRO A 96 -13.55 11.25 19.53
C PRO A 96 -12.29 10.59 20.10
N HIS A 97 -12.10 10.58 21.43
CA HIS A 97 -10.92 10.01 22.07
C HIS A 97 -11.00 8.49 22.30
N LYS A 98 -12.18 7.87 22.13
CA LYS A 98 -12.36 6.42 22.41
C LYS A 98 -12.43 5.51 21.18
N ALA A 99 -12.60 6.07 19.99
CA ALA A 99 -12.40 5.32 18.74
C ALA A 99 -11.03 5.73 18.19
N VAL A 100 -9.96 5.18 18.77
CA VAL A 100 -8.58 5.46 18.34
C VAL A 100 -8.34 4.94 16.92
N ASP A 101 -9.10 3.93 16.48
CA ASP A 101 -9.03 3.39 15.12
C ASP A 101 -10.18 3.85 14.23
N GLN A 102 -9.80 4.27 13.02
CA GLN A 102 -10.74 4.56 11.95
C GLN A 102 -11.51 3.29 11.58
N PRO A 103 -12.83 3.37 11.36
CA PRO A 103 -13.60 2.22 10.89
C PRO A 103 -12.99 1.69 9.59
N ARG A 104 -12.66 0.40 9.57
CA ARG A 104 -12.15 -0.29 8.39
C ARG A 104 -13.29 -0.91 7.61
N GLN A 105 -13.30 -0.73 6.30
CA GLN A 105 -14.25 -1.41 5.43
C GLN A 105 -13.76 -2.86 5.20
N LEU A 106 -14.47 -3.82 5.78
CA LEU A 106 -14.24 -5.24 5.53
C LEU A 106 -14.78 -5.63 4.14
N PHE A 107 -14.17 -6.64 3.51
CA PHE A 107 -14.57 -7.17 2.19
C PHE A 107 -14.56 -6.11 1.07
N TRP A 108 -13.68 -5.10 1.19
CA TRP A 108 -13.55 -4.04 0.18
C TRP A 108 -13.08 -4.59 -1.17
N GLU A 109 -12.37 -5.73 -1.16
CA GLU A 109 -11.86 -6.44 -2.33
C GLU A 109 -12.98 -6.84 -3.29
N ARG A 110 -14.20 -7.04 -2.77
CA ARG A 110 -15.39 -7.30 -3.60
C ARG A 110 -15.71 -6.13 -4.53
N LYS A 111 -15.35 -4.89 -4.17
CA LYS A 111 -15.50 -3.74 -5.07
C LYS A 111 -14.62 -3.85 -6.32
N LEU A 112 -13.59 -4.68 -6.28
CA LEU A 112 -12.71 -4.96 -7.43
C LEU A 112 -13.15 -6.20 -8.23
N SER A 113 -14.22 -6.89 -7.82
CA SER A 113 -14.69 -8.07 -8.54
C SER A 113 -15.20 -7.69 -9.93
N GLY A 114 -14.88 -8.48 -10.95
CA GLY A 114 -15.28 -8.22 -12.34
C GLY A 114 -14.35 -7.25 -13.07
N LEU A 115 -13.39 -6.64 -12.38
CA LEU A 115 -12.31 -5.89 -13.03
C LEU A 115 -11.25 -6.89 -13.51
N SER A 116 -10.75 -6.67 -14.72
CA SER A 116 -9.70 -7.47 -15.36
C SER A 116 -8.64 -6.54 -15.96
N ALA A 117 -7.38 -6.99 -15.96
CA ALA A 117 -6.31 -6.27 -16.62
C ALA A 117 -6.20 -6.78 -18.05
N PHE A 118 -6.01 -5.86 -18.99
CA PHE A 118 -5.78 -6.16 -20.40
C PHE A 118 -4.43 -5.58 -20.80
N ASP A 119 -3.74 -6.25 -21.71
CA ASP A 119 -2.47 -5.76 -22.24
C ASP A 119 -2.68 -4.76 -23.39
N ILE A 120 -1.59 -4.33 -24.03
CA ILE A 120 -1.62 -3.39 -25.16
C ILE A 120 -2.32 -3.95 -26.40
N ALA A 121 -2.47 -5.27 -26.51
CA ALA A 121 -3.16 -5.96 -27.59
C ALA A 121 -4.63 -6.25 -27.24
N GLU A 122 -5.14 -5.69 -26.13
CA GLU A 122 -6.46 -5.94 -25.56
C GLU A 122 -6.69 -7.41 -25.16
N GLU A 123 -5.62 -8.17 -24.93
CA GLU A 123 -5.72 -9.54 -24.44
C GLU A 123 -5.83 -9.57 -22.92
N LEU A 124 -6.70 -10.45 -22.42
CA LEU A 124 -6.90 -10.61 -20.99
C LEU A 124 -5.62 -11.11 -20.33
N VAL A 125 -5.07 -10.32 -19.39
CA VAL A 125 -3.91 -10.74 -18.61
C VAL A 125 -4.32 -11.89 -17.71
N LYS A 126 -3.79 -13.08 -18.00
CA LYS A 126 -4.06 -14.28 -17.23
C LYS A 126 -3.59 -14.08 -15.79
N THR A 127 -4.47 -14.36 -14.84
CA THR A 127 -4.13 -14.33 -13.41
C THR A 127 -3.28 -15.56 -13.08
N MET A 128 -2.35 -15.41 -12.14
CA MET A 128 -1.53 -16.52 -11.64
C MET A 128 -2.42 -17.57 -10.95
N ASP A 129 -2.14 -18.85 -11.23
CA ASP A 129 -2.77 -19.96 -10.52
C ASP A 129 -2.20 -20.07 -9.09
N LEU A 130 -3.06 -20.11 -8.09
CA LEU A 130 -2.62 -20.17 -6.69
C LEU A 130 -2.29 -21.59 -6.23
N PRO A 131 -1.29 -21.75 -5.35
CA PRO A 131 -1.00 -23.05 -4.75
C PRO A 131 -2.19 -23.51 -3.89
N LYS A 132 -2.44 -24.82 -3.83
CA LYS A 132 -3.59 -25.42 -3.13
C LYS A 132 -3.69 -25.04 -1.65
N GLY A 133 -2.57 -24.71 -1.01
CA GLY A 133 -2.51 -24.27 0.38
C GLY A 133 -2.99 -22.83 0.59
N LEU A 134 -3.01 -22.00 -0.45
CA LEU A 134 -3.44 -20.61 -0.38
C LEU A 134 -4.90 -20.50 -0.79
N GLN A 135 -5.79 -20.52 0.20
CA GLN A 135 -7.24 -20.52 -0.02
C GLN A 135 -7.88 -19.29 0.59
N GLY A 136 -8.88 -18.77 -0.10
CA GLY A 136 -9.69 -17.65 0.38
C GLY A 136 -10.71 -18.06 1.44
N VAL A 137 -11.11 -17.10 2.28
CA VAL A 137 -12.26 -17.28 3.19
C VAL A 137 -13.20 -16.09 3.13
N GLY A 138 -14.47 -16.34 3.42
CA GLY A 138 -15.51 -15.31 3.43
C GLY A 138 -16.35 -15.30 2.15
N PRO A 139 -17.29 -14.34 2.06
CA PRO A 139 -18.28 -14.30 1.00
C PRO A 139 -17.65 -13.92 -0.34
N VAL A 140 -17.77 -14.81 -1.34
CA VAL A 140 -17.31 -14.62 -2.72
C VAL A 140 -15.80 -14.34 -2.79
N CYS A 141 -15.00 -15.39 -2.60
CA CYS A 141 -13.55 -15.29 -2.76
C CYS A 141 -13.11 -15.93 -4.08
N SER A 142 -12.44 -15.15 -4.93
CA SER A 142 -11.65 -15.63 -6.06
C SER A 142 -10.15 -15.44 -5.78
N ASP A 143 -9.32 -16.18 -6.50
CA ASP A 143 -7.86 -16.10 -6.41
C ASP A 143 -7.34 -14.67 -6.61
N LYS A 144 -7.97 -13.91 -7.51
CA LYS A 144 -7.65 -12.49 -7.74
C LYS A 144 -7.94 -11.62 -6.51
N THR A 145 -9.10 -11.80 -5.88
CA THR A 145 -9.47 -11.04 -4.68
C THR A 145 -8.59 -11.41 -3.49
N LEU A 146 -8.20 -12.68 -3.39
CA LEU A 146 -7.28 -13.18 -2.38
C LEU A 146 -5.89 -12.57 -2.51
N LEU A 147 -5.33 -12.57 -3.73
CA LEU A 147 -4.05 -11.91 -4.02
C LEU A 147 -4.11 -10.41 -3.68
N SER A 148 -5.21 -9.74 -4.03
CA SER A 148 -5.40 -8.31 -3.75
C SER A 148 -5.43 -8.03 -2.24
N ALA A 149 -6.08 -8.89 -1.45
CA ALA A 149 -6.13 -8.79 0.01
C ALA A 149 -4.73 -8.97 0.63
N ILE A 150 -3.99 -9.99 0.19
CA ILE A 150 -2.63 -10.29 0.69
C ILE A 150 -1.67 -9.16 0.32
N ALA A 151 -1.67 -8.71 -0.94
CA ALA A 151 -0.83 -7.61 -1.38
C ALA A 151 -1.11 -6.32 -0.59
N SER A 152 -2.38 -6.03 -0.33
CA SER A 152 -2.78 -4.87 0.47
C SER A 152 -2.35 -5.00 1.93
N ALA A 153 -2.44 -6.19 2.53
CA ALA A 153 -1.97 -6.43 3.88
C ALA A 153 -0.45 -6.22 4.00
N LEU A 154 0.33 -6.76 3.06
CA LEU A 154 1.78 -6.60 2.99
C LEU A 154 2.20 -5.14 2.75
N HIS A 155 1.41 -4.39 1.98
CA HIS A 155 1.72 -2.98 1.68
C HIS A 155 1.38 -2.04 2.84
N THR A 156 0.29 -2.33 3.57
CA THR A 156 -0.22 -1.44 4.61
C THR A 156 0.31 -1.74 6.01
N SER A 157 0.90 -2.91 6.22
CA SER A 157 1.39 -3.34 7.53
C SER A 157 2.69 -4.14 7.41
N PRO A 158 3.69 -3.90 8.30
CA PRO A 158 4.87 -4.74 8.40
C PRO A 158 4.61 -6.05 9.18
N THR A 159 3.38 -6.28 9.66
CA THR A 159 3.04 -7.48 10.42
C THR A 159 3.03 -8.73 9.53
N PRO A 160 3.46 -9.90 10.05
CA PRO A 160 3.39 -11.15 9.30
C PRO A 160 1.96 -11.47 8.83
N VAL A 161 1.86 -11.98 7.60
CA VAL A 161 0.62 -12.51 7.04
C VAL A 161 0.54 -13.99 7.37
N THR A 162 -0.33 -14.34 8.31
CA THR A 162 -0.59 -15.73 8.75
C THR A 162 -1.99 -16.20 8.35
N GLY A 163 -2.87 -15.30 7.93
CA GLY A 163 -4.25 -15.60 7.56
C GLY A 163 -5.18 -15.81 8.76
N GLN A 164 -6.36 -16.37 8.49
CA GLN A 164 -7.39 -16.62 9.49
C GLN A 164 -7.12 -17.97 10.18
N LEU A 165 -6.61 -17.91 11.42
CA LEU A 165 -6.26 -19.09 12.22
C LEU A 165 -7.47 -19.93 12.65
N THR A 166 -8.64 -19.30 12.78
CA THR A 166 -9.84 -19.94 13.30
C THR A 166 -10.72 -20.42 12.16
N ALA A 167 -10.89 -21.74 12.01
CA ALA A 167 -11.79 -22.34 11.02
C ALA A 167 -13.27 -21.91 11.16
N ALA A 168 -13.66 -21.39 12.34
CA ALA A 168 -14.99 -20.83 12.55
C ALA A 168 -15.30 -19.66 11.58
N VAL A 169 -14.28 -18.95 11.07
CA VAL A 169 -14.46 -17.89 10.07
C VAL A 169 -15.26 -18.35 8.84
N GLU A 170 -15.16 -19.64 8.48
CA GLU A 170 -15.92 -20.20 7.35
C GLU A 170 -17.40 -20.35 7.67
N LYS A 171 -17.75 -20.61 8.93
CA LYS A 171 -19.12 -20.77 9.39
C LYS A 171 -19.82 -19.42 9.57
N ASN A 172 -19.14 -18.45 10.17
CA ASN A 172 -19.66 -17.08 10.32
C ASN A 172 -18.54 -16.04 10.29
N PRO A 173 -18.19 -15.53 9.09
CA PRO A 173 -17.12 -14.54 8.94
C PRO A 173 -17.50 -13.18 9.53
N GLY A 174 -18.76 -12.90 9.84
CA GLY A 174 -19.16 -11.65 10.48
C GLY A 174 -18.76 -11.56 11.96
N VAL A 175 -18.58 -12.70 12.62
CA VAL A 175 -18.34 -12.78 14.07
C VAL A 175 -16.91 -13.18 14.39
N TRP A 176 -16.34 -14.12 13.63
CA TRP A 176 -15.05 -14.75 13.97
C TRP A 176 -13.87 -14.28 13.12
N LEU A 177 -14.05 -13.20 12.35
CA LEU A 177 -13.00 -12.69 11.50
C LEU A 177 -11.95 -11.90 12.29
N ASN A 178 -10.69 -12.26 12.10
CA ASN A 178 -9.57 -11.45 12.53
C ASN A 178 -9.33 -10.33 11.51
N THR A 179 -9.66 -9.09 11.87
CA THR A 179 -9.53 -7.91 10.99
C THR A 179 -8.10 -7.46 10.76
N THR A 180 -7.11 -8.05 11.45
CA THR A 180 -5.69 -7.75 11.29
C THR A 180 -5.00 -8.64 10.26
N GLN A 181 -5.69 -9.69 9.79
CA GLN A 181 -5.20 -10.65 8.81
C GLN A 181 -6.08 -10.60 7.56
N PRO A 182 -5.53 -10.86 6.36
CA PRO A 182 -6.33 -10.91 5.13
C PRO A 182 -7.35 -12.05 5.16
N LEU A 183 -8.30 -12.00 4.22
CA LEU A 183 -9.39 -12.96 4.07
C LEU A 183 -8.92 -14.29 3.43
N CYS A 184 -7.90 -14.91 4.01
CA CYS A 184 -7.37 -16.20 3.59
C CYS A 184 -7.37 -17.20 4.74
N LYS A 185 -7.45 -18.50 4.43
CA LYS A 185 -7.21 -19.55 5.43
C LYS A 185 -5.79 -19.40 5.95
N ALA A 186 -5.59 -19.78 7.20
CA ALA A 186 -4.25 -19.91 7.71
C ALA A 186 -3.46 -20.90 6.84
N PHE A 187 -2.26 -20.48 6.45
CA PHE A 187 -1.33 -21.29 5.71
C PHE A 187 0.02 -21.23 6.42
N MET A 188 0.78 -22.31 6.30
CA MET A 188 2.09 -22.46 6.90
C MET A 188 3.01 -23.05 5.86
N VAL A 189 4.20 -22.47 5.71
CA VAL A 189 5.23 -23.01 4.85
C VAL A 189 5.90 -24.16 5.60
N THR A 190 5.86 -25.35 5.03
CA THR A 190 6.49 -26.55 5.59
C THR A 190 7.88 -26.76 5.01
N ASP A 191 8.73 -27.55 5.68
CA ASP A 191 10.05 -27.93 5.15
C ASP A 191 9.93 -28.67 3.80
N ASP A 192 8.84 -29.41 3.58
CA ASP A 192 8.55 -30.05 2.29
C ASP A 192 8.28 -29.03 1.19
N ASP A 193 7.59 -27.93 1.49
CA ASP A 193 7.35 -26.85 0.53
C ASP A 193 8.66 -26.14 0.16
N ILE A 194 9.53 -25.93 1.15
CA ILE A 194 10.87 -25.34 0.96
C ILE A 194 11.70 -26.25 0.04
N ARG A 195 11.80 -27.55 0.36
CA ARG A 195 12.54 -28.52 -0.46
C ARG A 195 12.07 -28.56 -1.91
N LYS A 196 10.75 -28.64 -2.13
CA LYS A 196 10.16 -28.64 -3.48
C LYS A 196 10.51 -27.38 -4.26
N GLN A 197 10.48 -26.22 -3.59
CA GLN A 197 10.82 -24.96 -4.22
C GLN A 197 12.32 -24.86 -4.53
N GLU A 198 13.18 -25.37 -3.65
CA GLU A 198 14.62 -25.45 -3.89
C GLU A 198 14.91 -26.35 -5.10
N ASP A 199 14.33 -27.54 -5.18
CA ASP A 199 14.48 -28.45 -6.32
C ASP A 199 14.00 -27.81 -7.63
N LEU A 200 12.86 -27.13 -7.60
CA LEU A 200 12.34 -26.39 -8.75
C LEU A 200 13.34 -25.33 -9.22
N VAL A 201 13.86 -24.52 -8.30
CA VAL A 201 14.85 -23.46 -8.62
C VAL A 201 16.12 -24.06 -9.22
N HIS A 202 16.63 -25.15 -8.65
CA HIS A 202 17.81 -25.85 -9.19
C HIS A 202 17.55 -26.38 -10.61
N SER A 203 16.38 -26.98 -10.84
CA SER A 203 16.01 -27.50 -12.16
C SER A 203 15.89 -26.39 -13.22
N VAL A 204 15.29 -25.26 -12.87
CA VAL A 204 15.13 -24.11 -13.78
C VAL A 204 16.47 -23.46 -14.08
N ARG A 205 17.35 -23.32 -13.09
CA ARG A 205 18.72 -22.80 -13.30
C ARG A 205 19.53 -23.69 -14.23
N ARG A 206 19.46 -25.01 -14.06
CA ARG A 206 20.13 -25.96 -14.95
C ARG A 206 19.60 -25.87 -16.38
N ARG A 207 18.28 -25.82 -16.55
CA ARG A 207 17.68 -25.66 -17.88
C ARG A 207 18.08 -24.33 -18.54
N LEU A 208 18.20 -23.26 -17.76
CA LEU A 208 18.69 -21.98 -18.27
C LEU A 208 20.16 -22.08 -18.70
N GLU A 209 21.00 -22.74 -17.91
CA GLU A 209 22.40 -22.98 -18.26
C GLU A 209 22.53 -23.78 -19.56
N GLU A 210 21.77 -24.87 -19.70
CA GLU A 210 21.71 -25.67 -20.93
C GLU A 210 21.26 -24.83 -22.14
N ALA A 211 20.24 -23.99 -21.98
CA ALA A 211 19.77 -23.12 -23.05
C ALA A 211 20.81 -22.07 -23.46
N LEU A 212 21.53 -21.48 -22.49
CA LEU A 212 22.59 -20.51 -22.76
C LEU A 212 23.81 -21.15 -23.43
N MET A 213 24.18 -22.36 -23.03
CA MET A 213 25.25 -23.12 -23.71
C MET A 213 24.85 -23.47 -25.15
N ALA A 214 23.60 -23.91 -25.36
CA ALA A 214 23.10 -24.20 -26.70
C ALA A 214 23.05 -22.95 -27.60
N ASP A 215 22.63 -21.81 -27.06
CA ASP A 215 22.62 -20.52 -27.77
C ASP A 215 24.04 -20.08 -28.16
N MET A 216 25.00 -20.22 -27.24
CA MET A 216 26.42 -19.95 -27.52
C MET A 216 26.97 -20.86 -28.63
N LEU A 217 26.68 -22.17 -28.58
CA LEU A 217 27.12 -23.11 -29.62
C LEU A 217 26.48 -22.81 -30.98
N ALA A 218 25.18 -22.48 -31.01
CA ALA A 218 24.49 -22.09 -32.23
C ALA A 218 25.10 -20.82 -32.86
N HIS A 219 25.48 -19.85 -32.03
CA HIS A 219 26.19 -18.65 -32.50
C HIS A 219 27.59 -18.97 -33.07
N ILE A 220 28.32 -19.90 -32.44
CA ILE A 220 29.63 -20.33 -32.94
C ILE A 220 29.46 -21.06 -34.28
N GLU A 221 28.55 -22.03 -34.38
CA GLU A 221 28.27 -22.75 -35.63
C GLU A 221 27.83 -21.81 -36.77
N ALA A 222 26.99 -20.82 -36.46
CA ALA A 222 26.62 -19.80 -37.45
C ALA A 222 27.84 -19.01 -37.92
N SER A 223 28.74 -18.60 -37.01
CA SER A 223 29.94 -17.86 -37.38
C SER A 223 30.96 -18.69 -38.18
N THR A 224 31.09 -19.99 -37.89
CA THR A 224 31.99 -20.88 -38.64
C THR A 224 31.41 -21.20 -40.02
N ASN A 225 30.10 -21.43 -40.13
CA ASN A 225 29.44 -21.67 -41.40
C ASN A 225 29.52 -20.43 -42.32
N GLU A 226 29.35 -19.22 -41.79
CA GLU A 226 29.52 -17.98 -42.55
C GLU A 226 30.98 -17.85 -43.06
N ALA A 227 31.97 -18.11 -42.20
CA ALA A 227 33.38 -18.08 -42.59
C ALA A 227 33.75 -19.13 -43.66
N ASP A 228 33.22 -20.36 -43.54
CA ASP A 228 33.42 -21.42 -44.53
C ASP A 228 32.73 -21.06 -45.87
N THR A 229 31.54 -20.45 -45.83
CA THR A 229 30.86 -20.00 -47.06
C THR A 229 31.58 -18.84 -47.75
N ASP A 230 32.24 -17.96 -47.01
CA ASP A 230 33.00 -16.86 -47.60
C ASP A 230 34.36 -17.34 -48.15
N ALA A 231 35.04 -18.28 -47.48
CA ALA A 231 36.25 -18.92 -48.00
C ALA A 231 35.98 -19.68 -49.32
N LEU A 232 34.85 -20.40 -49.41
CA LEU A 232 34.45 -21.07 -50.65
C LEU A 232 34.13 -20.10 -51.79
N LYS A 233 33.56 -18.91 -51.49
CA LYS A 233 33.34 -17.88 -52.51
C LYS A 233 34.65 -17.26 -53.00
N GLU A 234 35.63 -17.07 -52.12
CA GLU A 234 36.96 -16.55 -52.50
C GLU A 234 37.74 -17.56 -53.36
N GLU A 235 37.73 -18.85 -53.04
CA GLU A 235 38.38 -19.89 -53.87
C GLU A 235 37.71 -20.03 -55.25
N GLN A 236 36.38 -19.90 -55.33
CA GLN A 236 35.66 -19.94 -56.61
C GLN A 236 36.00 -18.72 -57.48
N ALA A 237 36.12 -17.53 -56.88
CA ALA A 237 36.50 -16.31 -57.59
C ALA A 237 37.96 -16.35 -58.10
N GLU A 238 38.87 -16.98 -57.35
CA GLU A 238 40.28 -17.12 -57.75
C GLU A 238 40.51 -18.20 -58.82
N GLN A 239 39.59 -19.17 -58.95
CA GLN A 239 39.58 -20.14 -60.05
C GLN A 239 39.04 -19.54 -61.35
N ASP A 240 37.96 -18.76 -61.27
CA ASP A 240 37.39 -18.09 -62.45
C ASP A 240 38.39 -17.08 -63.07
N ASP A 241 39.20 -16.39 -62.25
CA ASP A 241 40.24 -15.46 -62.74
C ASP A 241 41.46 -16.16 -63.41
N LYS A 242 41.63 -17.48 -63.23
CA LYS A 242 42.72 -18.26 -63.83
C LYS A 242 42.33 -18.97 -65.14
N GLU A 243 41.05 -19.10 -65.44
CA GLU A 243 40.58 -19.69 -66.71
C GLU A 243 40.50 -18.66 -67.86
N ASP A 244 40.64 -17.35 -67.57
CA ASP A 244 40.53 -16.25 -68.54
C ASP A 244 41.89 -15.68 -69.06
N VAL A 245 43.01 -16.41 -68.92
CA VAL A 245 44.35 -16.00 -69.44
C VAL A 245 44.91 -16.95 -70.51
#